data_AF-A0A944T8G7-F1
#
_entry.id   AF-A0A944T8G7-F1
#
_cell.length_a   1.000
_cell.length_b   1.000
_cell.length_c   1.000
_cell.angle_alpha   90.00
_cell.angle_beta   90.00
_cell.angle_gamma   90.00
#
_symmetry.space_group_name_H-M   'P 1'
#
loop_
_entity.id
_entity.type
_entity.pdbx_description
1 polymer ?
#
loop_
_entity_poly.entity_id
_entity_poly.type
_entity_poly.pdbx_seq_one_letter_code
_entity_poly.pdbx_strand_id
1 'polypeptide(L)' 'MNQYPILNILVRHGNLLAVVLGLLPIAFAVALGAAPVMLGGAIVGGVIFGFFVRSYVELVRVVIDMLMPQ' A
#
# COMPACT_ATOMS: atom_id res chain seq x y z
N MET A 1 -11.80 14.63 -15.29
CA MET A 1 -10.83 14.19 -14.27
C MET A 1 -10.77 15.07 -12.99
N ASN A 2 -11.48 16.21 -12.91
CA ASN A 2 -11.52 17.08 -11.71
C ASN A 2 -12.55 16.69 -10.64
N GLN A 3 -13.37 15.65 -10.87
CA GLN A 3 -14.51 15.32 -10.00
C GLN A 3 -14.16 14.34 -8.87
N TYR A 4 -13.01 13.65 -8.94
CA TYR A 4 -12.55 12.70 -7.93
C TYR A 4 -11.03 12.80 -7.71
N PRO A 5 -10.54 13.85 -7.03
CA PRO A 5 -9.12 14.09 -6.81
C PRO A 5 -8.43 12.93 -6.05
N ILE A 6 -9.15 12.29 -5.13
CA ILE A 6 -8.70 11.12 -4.37
C ILE A 6 -8.38 9.94 -5.29
N LEU A 7 -9.18 9.71 -6.34
CA LEU A 7 -8.92 8.62 -7.30
C LEU A 7 -7.66 8.91 -8.11
N ASN A 8 -7.44 10.16 -8.52
CA ASN A 8 -6.24 10.53 -9.29
C ASN A 8 -4.96 10.38 -8.45
N ILE A 9 -5.02 10.70 -7.16
CA ILE A 9 -3.92 10.47 -6.22
C ILE A 9 -3.68 8.97 -6.03
N LEU A 10 -4.73 8.17 -5.86
CA LEU A 10 -4.61 6.72 -5.68
C LEU A 10 -4.07 6.04 -6.94
N VAL A 11 -4.54 6.45 -8.13
CA VAL A 11 -4.03 5.96 -9.41
C VAL A 11 -2.57 6.38 -9.61
N ARG A 12 -2.20 7.63 -9.30
CA ARG A 12 -0.83 8.11 -9.54
C ARG A 12 0.20 7.64 -8.50
N HIS A 13 -0.21 7.51 -7.23
CA HIS A 13 0.67 7.22 -6.09
C HIS A 13 0.39 5.88 -5.41
N GLY A 14 -0.55 5.07 -5.90
CA GLY A 14 -0.91 3.78 -5.29
C GLY A 14 0.25 2.85 -5.00
N ASN A 15 1.21 2.76 -5.92
CA ASN A 15 2.41 1.96 -5.73
C ASN A 15 3.33 2.55 -4.64
N LEU A 16 3.43 3.89 -4.60
CA LEU A 16 4.17 4.61 -3.58
C LEU A 16 3.54 4.44 -2.19
N LEU A 17 2.20 4.50 -2.12
CA LEU A 17 1.44 4.25 -0.90
C LEU A 17 1.62 2.80 -0.42
N ALA A 18 1.58 1.82 -1.32
CA ALA A 18 1.81 0.42 -0.99
C ALA A 18 3.20 0.19 -0.38
N VAL A 19 4.24 0.82 -0.94
CA VAL A 19 5.61 0.74 -0.42
C VAL A 19 5.73 1.43 0.94
N VAL A 20 5.19 2.65 1.08
CA VAL A 20 5.23 3.40 2.35
C VAL A 20 4.47 2.66 3.45
N LEU A 21 3.28 2.15 3.15
CA LEU A 21 2.45 1.38 4.08
C LEU A 21 3.07 0.02 4.42
N GLY A 22 3.73 -0.65 3.47
CA GLY A 22 4.46 -1.90 3.71
C GLY A 22 5.71 -1.71 4.59
N LEU A 23 6.37 -0.55 4.51
CA LEU A 23 7.53 -0.21 5.35
C LEU A 23 7.16 0.20 6.77
N LEU A 24 5.94 0.69 6.99
CA LEU A 24 5.45 1.13 8.30
C LEU A 24 5.62 0.11 9.43
N PRO A 25 5.17 -1.15 9.29
CA PRO A 25 5.34 -2.17 10.34
C PRO A 25 6.83 -2.48 10.61
N ILE A 26 7.68 -2.40 9.59
CA ILE A 26 9.13 -2.61 9.73
C ILE A 26 9.76 -1.44 10.50
N ALA A 27 9.44 -0.21 10.11
CA ALA A 27 9.90 1.00 10.78
C ALA A 27 9.44 1.04 12.24
N PHE A 28 8.21 0.63 12.51
CA PHE A 28 7.65 0.56 13.86
C PHE A 28 8.36 -0.50 14.72
N ALA A 29 8.62 -1.68 14.16
CA ALA A 29 9.36 -2.74 14.85
C ALA A 29 10.81 -2.31 15.18
N VAL A 30 11.47 -1.58 14.27
CA VAL A 30 12.81 -1.03 14.50
C VAL A 30 12.77 0.07 15.57
N ALA A 31 11.81 1.01 15.50
CA ALA A 31 11.70 2.12 16.44
C ALA A 31 11.42 1.68 17.88
N LEU A 32 10.68 0.57 18.04
CA LEU A 32 10.39 -0.02 19.36
C LEU A 32 11.52 -0.93 19.88
N GLY A 33 12.61 -1.11 19.14
CA GLY A 33 13.71 -1.98 19.55
C GLY A 33 13.31 -3.47 19.63
N ALA A 34 12.46 -3.91 18.70
CA ALA A 34 11.93 -5.27 18.71
C ALA A 34 13.03 -6.33 18.59
N ALA A 35 12.81 -7.48 19.25
CA ALA A 35 13.74 -8.61 19.17
C ALA A 35 13.91 -9.10 17.71
N PRO A 36 15.05 -9.73 17.37
CA PRO A 36 15.34 -10.17 15.99
C PRO A 36 14.25 -11.05 15.36
N VAL A 37 13.60 -11.90 16.17
CA VAL A 37 12.48 -12.76 15.74
C VAL A 37 11.26 -11.92 15.33
N MET A 38 10.97 -10.85 16.08
CA MET A 38 9.85 -9.94 15.79
C MET A 38 10.15 -9.08 14.56
N LEU A 39 11.41 -8.70 14.33
CA LEU A 39 11.83 -8.03 13.09
C LEU A 39 11.60 -8.91 11.87
N GLY A 40 11.90 -10.20 11.95
CA GLY A 40 11.57 -11.16 10.89
C GLY A 40 10.07 -11.19 10.59
N GLY A 41 9.23 -11.25 11.63
CA GLY A 41 7.77 -11.18 11.49
C GLY A 41 7.29 -9.85 10.90
N ALA A 42 7.87 -8.73 11.30
CA ALA A 42 7.53 -7.40 10.80
C ALA A 42 7.91 -7.22 9.32
N ILE A 43 9.04 -7.78 8.87
CA ILE A 43 9.44 -7.78 7.46
C ILE A 43 8.45 -8.58 6.63
N VAL A 44 8.16 -9.82 7.04
CA VAL A 44 7.20 -10.69 6.32
C VAL A 44 5.81 -10.04 6.30
N GLY A 45 5.35 -9.54 7.44
CA GLY A 45 4.06 -8.84 7.57
C GLY A 45 4.01 -7.57 6.71
N GLY A 46 5.08 -6.77 6.68
CA GLY A 46 5.17 -5.56 5.87
C GLY A 46 5.17 -5.83 4.37
N VAL A 47 5.87 -6.88 3.92
CA VAL A 47 5.84 -7.30 2.51
C VAL A 47 4.45 -7.77 2.10
N ILE A 48 3.82 -8.64 2.91
CA ILE A 48 2.45 -9.12 2.63
C ILE A 48 1.47 -7.96 2.62
N PHE A 49 1.55 -7.06 3.60
CA PHE A 49 0.68 -5.89 3.69
C PHE A 49 0.85 -4.95 2.50
N GLY A 50 2.10 -4.63 2.12
CA GLY A 50 2.39 -3.84 0.94
C GLY A 50 1.85 -4.48 -0.34
N PHE A 51 1.96 -5.80 -0.48
CA PHE A 51 1.38 -6.54 -1.60
C PHE A 51 -0.15 -6.41 -1.64
N PHE A 52 -0.83 -6.60 -0.49
CA PHE A 52 -2.27 -6.44 -0.38
C PHE A 52 -2.74 -5.03 -0.75
N VAL A 53 -2.07 -4.00 -0.25
CA VAL A 53 -2.38 -2.60 -0.59
C VAL A 53 -2.21 -2.37 -2.09
N ARG A 54 -1.13 -2.88 -2.69
CA ARG A 54 -0.91 -2.76 -4.13
C ARG A 54 -2.02 -3.44 -4.94
N SER A 55 -2.39 -4.68 -4.59
CA SER A 55 -3.48 -5.39 -5.24
C SER A 55 -4.82 -4.65 -5.09
N TYR A 56 -5.08 -4.06 -3.92
CA TYR A 56 -6.30 -3.28 -3.70
C TYR A 56 -6.34 -2.03 -4.60
N VAL A 57 -5.23 -1.32 -4.75
CA VAL A 57 -5.17 -0.17 -5.66
C VAL A 57 -5.36 -0.58 -7.12
N GLU A 58 -4.76 -1.68 -7.56
CA GLU A 58 -5.00 -2.21 -8.91
C GLU A 58 -6.47 -2.59 -9.11
N LEU A 59 -7.10 -3.23 -8.13
CA LEU A 59 -8.53 -3.56 -8.19
C LEU A 59 -9.38 -2.28 -8.31
N VAL A 60 -9.08 -1.26 -7.51
CA VAL A 60 -9.76 0.04 -7.60
C VAL A 60 -9.56 0.68 -8.97
N ARG A 61 -8.36 0.60 -9.57
CA ARG A 61 -8.13 1.09 -10.94
C ARG A 61 -8.99 0.35 -11.96
N VAL A 62 -9.06 -0.97 -11.90
CA VAL A 62 -9.89 -1.78 -12.79
C VAL A 62 -11.37 -1.40 -12.66
N VAL A 63 -11.86 -1.21 -11.43
CA VAL A 63 -13.25 -0.78 -11.18
C VAL A 63 -13.52 0.62 -11.74
N ILE A 64 -12.58 1.56 -11.59
CA ILE A 64 -12.71 2.90 -12.18
C ILE A 64 -12.77 2.80 -13.70
N ASP A 65 -11.88 2.01 -14.31
CA ASP A 65 -11.85 1.82 -15.77
C ASP A 65 -13.15 1.18 -16.29
N MET A 66 -13.77 0.27 -15.52
CA MET A 66 -15.06 -0.33 -15.87
C MET A 66 -16.25 0.65 -15.70
N LEU A 67 -16.24 1.52 -14.68
CA LEU A 67 -17.35 2.43 -14.38
C LEU A 67 -17.28 3.75 -15.15
N MET A 68 -16.09 4.22 -15.47
CA MET A 68 -15.84 5.41 -16.28
C MET A 68 -14.89 5.03 -17.42
N PRO A 69 -15.38 4.27 -18.41
CA PRO A 69 -14.62 4.02 -19.63
C PRO A 69 -14.36 5.38 -20.28
N GLN A 70 -13.09 5.71 -20.51
CA GLN A 70 -12.73 6.85 -21.35
C GLN A 70 -13.13 6.54 -22.80
#